data_AF-A0A2A5ASH9-F1
#
_entry.id   AF-A0A2A5ASH9-F1
#
_cell.length_a   1.000
_cell.length_b   1.000
_cell.length_c   1.000
_cell.angle_alpha   90.00
_cell.angle_beta   90.00
_cell.angle_gamma   90.00
#
_symmetry.space_group_name_H-M   'P 1'
#
loop_
_entity.id
_entity.type
_entity.pdbx_description
1 polymer ?
#
loop_
_entity_poly.entity_id
_entity_poly.type
_entity_poly.pdbx_seq_one_letter_code
_entity_poly.pdbx_strand_id
1 'polypeptide(L)'
;MKNVIKGFFSRDKKDTSRELTHPSQLKAGDLLKLDDSFLLPEMLMGQMYTVVEVNTYQFEFEHYPEWVLKNERGEVLFITLEDEDGEDMVNFSIKIERSVVESLFDMDEFAEIFEDEGTTLNVQGDKAGLEKWLDSGYHQTSQAKRGYFYSVDYRGSSPPDDEDCGEPFDTFELESEDGLKGLGIEIWSTGETDVYLSICRPISDIRELWPK
;
A
#
# COMPACT_ATOMS: atom_id res chain seq x y z
N MET A 1 64.01 -27.82 17.12
CA MET A 1 63.74 -26.50 16.50
C MET A 1 63.35 -26.69 15.05
N LYS A 2 62.06 -26.56 14.73
CA LYS A 2 61.55 -26.24 13.39
C LYS A 2 60.27 -25.43 13.58
N ASN A 3 60.35 -24.15 13.24
CA ASN A 3 59.19 -23.27 13.13
C ASN A 3 58.35 -23.71 11.93
N VAL A 4 57.02 -23.70 12.09
CA VAL A 4 56.10 -23.56 10.96
C VAL A 4 54.98 -22.63 11.39
N ILE A 5 55.06 -21.39 10.91
CA ILE A 5 53.97 -20.42 10.90
C ILE A 5 52.95 -20.92 9.88
N LYS A 6 51.72 -21.23 10.30
CA LYS A 6 50.58 -21.37 9.38
C LYS A 6 49.61 -20.24 9.68
N GLY A 7 49.72 -19.18 8.87
CA GLY A 7 48.63 -18.22 8.69
C GLY A 7 47.46 -18.96 8.05
N PHE A 8 46.34 -18.99 8.74
CA PHE A 8 45.06 -19.32 8.14
C PHE A 8 44.35 -18.01 7.87
N PHE A 9 44.39 -17.64 6.59
CA PHE A 9 43.52 -16.66 5.97
C PHE A 9 42.07 -16.98 6.35
N SER A 10 41.49 -16.17 7.24
CA SER A 10 40.05 -16.06 7.35
C SER A 10 39.57 -15.45 6.05
N ARG A 11 39.09 -16.32 5.16
CA ARG A 11 38.40 -15.94 3.94
C ARG A 11 37.19 -15.13 4.39
N ASP A 12 37.22 -13.82 4.16
CA ASP A 12 36.05 -12.95 4.27
C ASP A 12 34.90 -13.68 3.56
N LYS A 13 33.93 -14.15 4.35
CA LYS A 13 32.61 -14.44 3.81
C LYS A 13 32.18 -13.08 3.27
N LYS A 14 32.23 -12.91 1.95
CA LYS A 14 31.50 -11.84 1.30
C LYS A 14 30.13 -11.89 1.93
N ASP A 15 29.79 -10.84 2.66
CA ASP A 15 28.47 -10.67 3.21
C ASP A 15 27.56 -10.62 1.98
N THR A 16 26.89 -11.74 1.70
CA THR A 16 25.90 -11.83 0.62
C THR A 16 24.55 -11.37 1.15
N SER A 17 24.53 -10.49 2.15
CA SER A 17 23.33 -9.78 2.57
C SER A 17 22.77 -9.07 1.34
N ARG A 18 21.51 -9.35 1.01
CA ARG A 18 20.82 -8.69 -0.10
C ARG A 18 20.84 -7.18 0.15
N GLU A 19 21.36 -6.39 -0.78
CA GLU A 19 21.28 -4.94 -0.71
C GLU A 19 19.92 -4.49 -1.26
N LEU A 20 19.25 -3.59 -0.54
CA LEU A 20 17.98 -2.99 -0.95
C LEU A 20 18.23 -1.57 -1.43
N THR A 21 17.87 -1.31 -2.69
CA THR A 21 18.02 0.01 -3.32
C THR A 21 16.68 0.63 -3.72
N HIS A 22 15.59 -0.14 -3.68
CA HIS A 22 14.27 0.31 -4.08
C HIS A 22 13.17 -0.43 -3.31
N PRO A 23 12.06 0.23 -2.90
CA PRO A 23 10.94 -0.43 -2.20
C PRO A 23 10.34 -1.62 -2.96
N SER A 24 10.35 -1.60 -4.30
CA SER A 24 9.88 -2.73 -5.12
C SER A 24 10.64 -4.06 -4.89
N GLN A 25 11.80 -4.02 -4.20
CA GLN A 25 12.60 -5.19 -3.85
C GLN A 25 12.26 -5.78 -2.47
N LEU A 26 11.41 -5.09 -1.70
CA LEU A 26 11.00 -5.50 -0.36
C LEU A 26 10.29 -6.86 -0.41
N LYS A 27 10.61 -7.70 0.58
CA LYS A 27 10.02 -9.02 0.82
C LYS A 27 9.52 -9.10 2.25
N ALA A 28 8.63 -10.05 2.53
CA ALA A 28 8.18 -10.33 3.88
C ALA A 28 9.37 -10.52 4.85
N GLY A 29 9.33 -9.79 5.96
CA GLY A 29 10.37 -9.70 6.98
C GLY A 29 11.30 -8.50 6.86
N ASP A 30 11.34 -7.82 5.70
CA ASP A 30 12.16 -6.63 5.53
C ASP A 30 11.61 -5.43 6.29
N LEU A 31 12.46 -4.43 6.50
CA LEU A 31 12.07 -3.19 7.14
C LEU A 31 12.20 -2.01 6.19
N LEU A 32 11.33 -1.04 6.37
CA LEU A 32 11.46 0.29 5.81
C LEU A 32 11.27 1.34 6.90
N LYS A 33 11.86 2.50 6.71
CA LYS A 33 11.65 3.67 7.55
C LYS A 33 11.31 4.88 6.71
N LEU A 34 10.29 5.60 7.15
CA LEU A 34 9.77 6.78 6.49
C LEU A 34 10.46 8.05 7.00
N ASP A 35 10.41 9.11 6.20
CA ASP A 35 10.89 10.45 6.56
C ASP A 35 10.19 10.99 7.81
N ASP A 36 10.87 11.85 8.56
CA ASP A 36 10.34 12.54 9.75
C ASP A 36 9.73 13.92 9.41
N SER A 37 9.21 14.05 8.17
CA SER A 37 8.68 15.29 7.64
C SER A 37 7.33 15.61 8.27
N PHE A 38 7.16 16.86 8.71
CA PHE A 38 5.88 17.37 9.19
C PHE A 38 4.77 17.38 8.13
N LEU A 39 5.09 17.12 6.86
CA LEU A 39 4.09 16.96 5.80
C LEU A 39 3.41 15.58 5.85
N LEU A 40 4.06 14.57 6.43
CA LEU A 40 3.51 13.21 6.53
C LEU A 40 2.48 13.09 7.67
N PRO A 41 1.47 12.23 7.54
CA PRO A 41 0.62 11.80 8.65
C PRO A 41 1.45 11.30 9.84
N GLU A 42 0.94 11.44 11.07
CA GLU A 42 1.63 10.98 12.29
C GLU A 42 1.96 9.48 12.23
N MET A 43 1.06 8.69 11.63
CA MET A 43 1.27 7.26 11.40
C MET A 43 2.44 6.95 10.44
N LEU A 44 2.88 7.91 9.63
CA LEU A 44 4.01 7.74 8.71
C LEU A 44 5.29 8.40 9.25
N MET A 45 5.16 9.58 9.87
CA MET A 45 6.28 10.44 10.26
C MET A 45 7.31 9.73 11.15
N GLY A 46 8.51 9.52 10.59
CA GLY A 46 9.65 8.89 11.25
C GLY A 46 9.45 7.41 11.60
N GLN A 47 8.34 6.81 11.18
CA GLN A 47 7.95 5.47 11.59
C GLN A 47 8.75 4.40 10.83
N MET A 48 8.99 3.30 11.53
CA MET A 48 9.58 2.09 10.98
C MET A 48 8.52 1.00 10.88
N TYR A 49 8.51 0.32 9.75
CA TYR A 49 7.56 -0.73 9.43
C TYR A 49 8.29 -2.00 9.02
N THR A 50 7.72 -3.15 9.39
CA THR A 50 8.12 -4.46 8.87
C THR A 50 7.13 -4.90 7.80
N VAL A 51 7.63 -5.36 6.66
CA VAL A 51 6.81 -6.00 5.63
C VAL A 51 6.31 -7.33 6.19
N VAL A 52 5.01 -7.49 6.33
CA VAL A 52 4.42 -8.76 6.80
C VAL A 52 4.03 -9.65 5.63
N GLU A 53 3.48 -9.07 4.57
CA GLU A 53 3.00 -9.79 3.39
C GLU A 53 3.30 -8.98 2.13
N VAL A 54 3.39 -9.69 1.00
CA VAL A 54 3.36 -9.08 -0.33
C VAL A 54 2.29 -9.83 -1.10
N ASN A 55 1.23 -9.11 -1.44
CA ASN A 55 0.03 -9.61 -2.10
C ASN A 55 0.06 -9.22 -3.57
N THR A 56 -0.85 -9.81 -4.34
CA THR A 56 -1.03 -9.48 -5.76
C THR A 56 -2.49 -9.18 -6.05
N TYR A 57 -2.74 -8.03 -6.64
CA TYR A 57 -4.00 -7.66 -7.27
C TYR A 57 -3.90 -7.94 -8.76
N GLN A 58 -4.84 -8.69 -9.33
CA GLN A 58 -4.92 -8.97 -10.75
C GLN A 58 -6.16 -8.33 -11.35
N PHE A 59 -5.96 -7.64 -12.46
CA PHE A 59 -6.99 -7.15 -13.36
C PHE A 59 -6.75 -7.75 -14.75
N GLU A 60 -7.67 -7.55 -15.70
CA GLU A 60 -7.73 -8.29 -16.98
C GLU A 60 -6.37 -8.64 -17.63
N PHE A 61 -5.48 -7.66 -17.79
CA PHE A 61 -4.19 -7.86 -18.48
C PHE A 61 -2.96 -7.59 -17.60
N GLU A 62 -3.15 -7.17 -16.36
CA GLU A 62 -2.08 -6.66 -15.51
C GLU A 62 -2.25 -7.14 -14.07
N HIS A 63 -1.12 -7.25 -13.35
CA HIS A 63 -1.14 -7.52 -11.94
C HIS A 63 -0.16 -6.59 -11.22
N TYR A 64 -0.54 -6.18 -10.01
CA TYR A 64 0.20 -5.22 -9.22
C TYR A 64 0.47 -5.80 -7.83
N PRO A 65 1.69 -5.60 -7.31
CA PRO A 65 1.98 -5.96 -5.94
C PRO A 65 1.42 -4.93 -4.96
N GLU A 66 0.97 -5.43 -3.82
CA GLU A 66 0.73 -4.63 -2.63
C GLU A 66 1.64 -5.15 -1.52
N TRP A 67 2.26 -4.27 -0.75
CA TRP A 67 2.95 -4.66 0.47
C TRP A 67 2.10 -4.29 1.68
N VAL A 68 1.85 -5.29 2.52
CA VAL A 68 1.25 -5.09 3.83
C VAL A 68 2.36 -4.90 4.84
N LEU A 69 2.30 -3.79 5.55
CA LEU A 69 3.32 -3.35 6.49
C LEU A 69 2.74 -3.25 7.88
N LYS A 70 3.56 -3.54 8.90
CA LYS A 70 3.15 -3.43 10.31
C LYS A 70 4.25 -2.83 11.15
N ASN A 71 3.90 -1.87 12.00
CA ASN A 71 4.83 -1.29 12.97
C ASN A 71 4.73 -1.97 14.35
N GLU A 72 5.57 -1.56 15.30
CA GLU A 72 5.62 -2.14 16.65
C GLU A 72 4.34 -1.89 17.48
N ARG A 73 3.56 -0.86 17.14
CA ARG A 73 2.24 -0.59 17.76
C ARG A 73 1.13 -1.48 17.18
N GLY A 74 1.43 -2.19 16.10
CA GLY A 74 0.50 -3.07 15.42
C GLY A 74 -0.39 -2.38 14.40
N GLU A 75 -0.11 -1.11 14.09
CA GLU A 75 -0.79 -0.37 13.02
C GLU A 75 -0.39 -0.95 11.66
N VAL A 76 -1.37 -1.08 10.77
CA VAL A 76 -1.21 -1.67 9.43
C VAL A 76 -1.22 -0.58 8.38
N LEU A 77 -0.25 -0.63 7.49
CA LEU A 77 -0.10 0.28 6.37
C LEU A 77 0.04 -0.54 5.10
N PHE A 78 -0.70 -0.19 4.07
CA PHE A 78 -0.59 -0.80 2.75
C PHE A 78 0.20 0.14 1.85
N ILE A 79 1.06 -0.39 0.99
CA ILE A 79 1.70 0.40 -0.05
C ILE A 79 1.55 -0.25 -1.42
N THR A 80 1.31 0.59 -2.42
CA THR A 80 1.48 0.29 -3.85
C THR A 80 2.50 1.28 -4.42
N LEU A 81 3.15 0.89 -5.52
CA LEU A 81 4.14 1.73 -6.20
C LEU A 81 3.65 2.03 -7.60
N GLU A 82 3.84 3.29 -8.01
CA GLU A 82 3.37 3.81 -9.30
C GLU A 82 4.49 4.56 -10.00
N ASP A 83 4.47 4.55 -11.33
CA ASP A 83 5.32 5.38 -12.19
C ASP A 83 4.43 6.45 -12.80
N GLU A 84 4.60 7.70 -12.35
CA GLU A 84 3.91 8.86 -12.90
C GLU A 84 4.88 9.62 -13.81
N ASP A 85 4.78 9.39 -15.12
CA ASP A 85 5.65 10.03 -16.13
C ASP A 85 7.16 9.85 -15.85
N GLY A 86 7.57 8.69 -15.34
CA GLY A 86 8.95 8.37 -14.99
C GLY A 86 9.38 8.83 -13.59
N GLU A 87 8.43 9.34 -12.78
CA GLU A 87 8.63 9.60 -11.36
C GLU A 87 8.08 8.44 -10.52
N ASP A 88 8.97 7.83 -9.72
CA ASP A 88 8.58 6.77 -8.79
C ASP A 88 7.79 7.36 -7.61
N MET A 89 6.51 6.96 -7.53
CA MET A 89 5.57 7.35 -6.50
C MET A 89 5.20 6.16 -5.63
N VAL A 90 4.75 6.47 -4.41
CA VAL A 90 4.21 5.49 -3.47
C VAL A 90 2.85 5.97 -3.00
N ASN A 91 1.85 5.10 -3.14
CA ASN A 91 0.56 5.26 -2.51
C ASN A 91 0.61 4.57 -1.15
N PHE A 92 0.51 5.37 -0.10
CA PHE A 92 0.32 4.88 1.26
C PHE A 92 -1.18 4.77 1.51
N SER A 93 -1.65 3.64 2.04
CA SER A 93 -3.08 3.41 2.27
C SER A 93 -3.35 2.85 3.66
N ILE A 94 -4.44 3.31 4.28
CA ILE A 94 -4.95 2.79 5.54
C ILE A 94 -6.40 2.35 5.36
N LYS A 95 -6.74 1.18 5.91
CA LYS A 95 -8.13 0.71 5.98
C LYS A 95 -8.84 1.45 7.10
N ILE A 96 -10.03 1.98 6.83
CA ILE A 96 -10.88 2.64 7.83
C ILE A 96 -12.10 1.80 8.15
N GLU A 97 -12.50 1.83 9.42
CA GLU A 97 -13.68 1.11 9.89
C GLU A 97 -14.96 1.75 9.36
N ARG A 98 -16.02 0.94 9.20
CA ARG A 98 -17.34 1.41 8.78
C ARG A 98 -17.86 2.59 9.62
N SER A 99 -17.64 2.55 10.94
CA SER A 99 -18.06 3.66 11.82
C SER A 99 -17.32 4.97 11.53
N VAL A 100 -16.09 4.88 11.01
CA VAL A 100 -15.32 6.06 10.58
C VAL A 100 -15.88 6.57 9.26
N VAL A 101 -16.18 5.68 8.30
CA VAL A 101 -16.87 6.05 7.04
C VAL A 101 -18.18 6.79 7.33
N GLU A 102 -19.04 6.22 8.17
CA GLU A 102 -20.33 6.80 8.59
C GLU A 102 -20.17 8.14 9.32
N SER A 103 -19.02 8.36 9.96
CA SER A 103 -18.73 9.64 10.61
C SER A 103 -18.22 10.70 9.65
N LEU A 104 -17.53 10.30 8.57
CA LEU A 104 -16.86 11.18 7.62
C LEU A 104 -17.77 11.68 6.50
N PHE A 105 -18.68 10.83 6.03
CA PHE A 105 -19.42 11.03 4.80
C PHE A 105 -20.93 10.98 5.02
N ASP A 106 -21.67 11.63 4.12
CA ASP A 106 -23.10 11.39 3.98
C ASP A 106 -23.29 10.00 3.33
N MET A 107 -24.10 9.15 3.97
CA MET A 107 -24.27 7.76 3.53
C MET A 107 -25.17 7.61 2.30
N ASP A 108 -26.01 8.62 2.01
CA ASP A 108 -26.77 8.66 0.77
C ASP A 108 -25.80 9.03 -0.38
N GLU A 109 -24.94 10.05 -0.20
CA GLU A 109 -23.86 10.38 -1.18
C GLU A 109 -22.89 9.20 -1.38
N PHE A 110 -22.53 8.49 -0.31
CA PHE A 110 -21.64 7.33 -0.38
C PHE A 110 -22.27 6.17 -1.18
N ALA A 111 -23.59 5.97 -1.07
CA ALA A 111 -24.28 4.91 -1.82
C ALA A 111 -24.30 5.18 -3.33
N GLU A 112 -24.34 6.46 -3.75
CA GLU A 112 -24.33 6.85 -5.17
C GLU A 112 -23.06 6.39 -5.90
N ILE A 113 -21.96 6.12 -5.20
CA ILE A 113 -20.70 5.60 -5.78
C ILE A 113 -20.93 4.26 -6.52
N PHE A 114 -21.88 3.46 -6.03
CA PHE A 114 -22.16 2.12 -6.53
C PHE A 114 -23.26 2.11 -7.62
N GLU A 115 -24.00 3.20 -7.77
CA GLU A 115 -25.14 3.29 -8.68
C GLU A 115 -24.83 4.14 -9.93
N ASP A 116 -24.14 5.27 -9.74
CA ASP A 116 -23.90 6.28 -10.78
C ASP A 116 -22.42 6.39 -11.15
N GLU A 117 -22.16 6.84 -12.38
CA GLU A 117 -20.80 7.17 -12.85
C GLU A 117 -20.50 8.65 -12.58
N GLY A 118 -19.30 8.93 -12.07
CA GLY A 118 -18.79 10.31 -11.89
C GLY A 118 -19.32 10.99 -10.63
N THR A 119 -19.70 10.21 -9.63
CA THR A 119 -20.17 10.70 -8.33
C THR A 119 -19.10 11.51 -7.62
N THR A 120 -19.53 12.54 -6.88
CA THR A 120 -18.67 13.32 -5.99
C THR A 120 -19.03 13.05 -4.54
N LEU A 121 -18.03 12.89 -3.68
CA LEU A 121 -18.22 12.60 -2.26
C LEU A 121 -17.56 13.68 -1.41
N ASN A 122 -18.32 14.32 -0.53
CA ASN A 122 -17.79 15.40 0.32
C ASN A 122 -17.44 14.89 1.72
N VAL A 123 -16.32 15.37 2.29
CA VAL A 123 -15.97 15.08 3.69
C VAL A 123 -16.68 16.07 4.61
N GLN A 124 -17.64 15.57 5.39
CA GLN A 124 -18.51 16.39 6.26
C GLN A 124 -18.21 16.22 7.76
N GLY A 125 -17.53 15.13 8.12
CA GLY A 125 -17.34 14.66 9.49
C GLY A 125 -16.15 15.18 10.29
N ASP A 126 -15.97 14.57 11.47
CA ASP A 126 -14.77 14.74 12.30
C ASP A 126 -13.56 14.09 11.63
N LYS A 127 -12.49 14.88 11.48
CA LYS A 127 -11.26 14.49 10.79
C LYS A 127 -10.14 14.15 11.76
N ALA A 128 -10.41 14.10 13.07
CA ALA A 128 -9.41 13.92 14.11
C ALA A 128 -8.52 12.70 13.84
N GLY A 129 -7.22 12.94 13.63
CA GLY A 129 -6.21 11.92 13.33
C GLY A 129 -6.14 11.49 11.86
N LEU A 130 -7.05 11.98 11.02
CA LEU A 130 -7.14 11.70 9.58
C LEU A 130 -6.92 12.94 8.71
N GLU A 131 -6.58 14.09 9.30
CA GLU A 131 -6.54 15.38 8.60
C GLU A 131 -5.56 15.38 7.42
N LYS A 132 -4.49 14.60 7.50
CA LYS A 132 -3.47 14.47 6.45
C LYS A 132 -3.78 13.37 5.44
N TRP A 133 -4.76 12.51 5.72
CA TRP A 133 -5.26 11.48 4.82
C TRP A 133 -6.45 11.97 3.99
N LEU A 134 -7.13 13.02 4.45
CA LEU A 134 -8.39 13.49 3.88
C LEU A 134 -8.23 14.78 3.07
N ASP A 135 -9.04 14.92 2.03
CA ASP A 135 -9.34 16.22 1.41
C ASP A 135 -10.72 16.75 1.82
N SER A 136 -11.17 17.81 1.14
CA SER A 136 -12.50 18.38 1.28
C SER A 136 -13.56 17.57 0.53
N GLY A 137 -13.19 16.95 -0.59
CA GLY A 137 -14.05 16.08 -1.37
C GLY A 137 -13.28 15.30 -2.42
N TYR A 138 -13.97 14.32 -3.00
CA TYR A 138 -13.44 13.35 -3.94
C TYR A 138 -14.36 13.22 -5.14
N HIS A 139 -13.80 12.86 -6.29
CA HIS A 139 -14.56 12.55 -7.51
C HIS A 139 -14.19 11.16 -7.98
N GLN A 140 -15.17 10.41 -8.47
CA GLN A 140 -14.96 9.05 -8.94
C GLN A 140 -14.11 9.01 -10.21
N THR A 141 -13.07 8.20 -10.19
CA THR A 141 -12.13 7.98 -11.31
C THR A 141 -12.26 6.59 -11.91
N SER A 142 -12.72 5.61 -11.12
CA SER A 142 -12.96 4.23 -11.55
C SER A 142 -14.27 3.69 -10.96
N GLN A 143 -15.05 2.98 -11.79
CA GLN A 143 -16.31 2.37 -11.38
C GLN A 143 -16.26 0.85 -11.59
N ALA A 144 -16.58 0.09 -10.53
CA ALA A 144 -16.87 -1.34 -10.56
C ALA A 144 -15.87 -2.18 -11.38
N LYS A 145 -14.57 -1.91 -11.22
CA LYS A 145 -13.53 -2.68 -11.91
C LYS A 145 -13.38 -4.03 -11.21
N ARG A 146 -13.74 -5.11 -11.91
CA ARG A 146 -13.57 -6.49 -11.41
C ARG A 146 -12.09 -6.84 -11.33
N GLY A 147 -11.67 -7.36 -10.18
CA GLY A 147 -10.33 -7.88 -9.96
C GLY A 147 -10.32 -9.18 -9.16
N TYR A 148 -9.12 -9.76 -9.03
CA TYR A 148 -8.83 -10.93 -8.20
C TYR A 148 -7.66 -10.64 -7.26
N PHE A 149 -7.86 -10.92 -5.98
CA PHE A 149 -6.84 -10.77 -4.95
C PHE A 149 -6.15 -12.10 -4.64
N TYR A 150 -4.84 -12.06 -4.47
CA TYR A 150 -4.03 -13.19 -4.05
C TYR A 150 -3.13 -12.78 -2.88
N SER A 151 -3.24 -13.48 -1.75
CA SER A 151 -2.28 -13.37 -0.64
C SER A 151 -0.97 -14.12 -0.96
N VAL A 152 -0.40 -13.82 -2.12
CA VAL A 152 0.80 -14.44 -2.70
C VAL A 152 1.56 -13.38 -3.51
N ASP A 153 2.89 -13.40 -3.41
CA ASP A 153 3.79 -12.53 -4.16
C ASP A 153 4.06 -13.10 -5.57
N TYR A 154 3.35 -12.57 -6.57
CA TYR A 154 3.52 -12.98 -7.96
C TYR A 154 4.49 -12.10 -8.77
N ARG A 155 5.19 -11.11 -8.19
CA ARG A 155 6.08 -10.18 -8.96
C ARG A 155 7.14 -10.87 -9.84
N GLY A 156 7.51 -12.11 -9.53
CA GLY A 156 8.46 -12.93 -10.31
C GLY A 156 7.83 -13.98 -11.22
N SER A 157 6.50 -14.00 -11.35
CA SER A 157 5.71 -15.02 -12.04
C SER A 157 4.36 -14.42 -12.50
N SER A 158 3.44 -15.25 -13.00
CA SER A 158 2.06 -14.82 -13.27
C SER A 158 1.14 -15.47 -12.24
N PRO A 159 0.08 -14.76 -11.79
CA PRO A 159 -1.04 -15.41 -11.13
C PRO A 159 -1.60 -16.55 -12.01
N PRO A 160 -2.23 -17.57 -11.43
CA PRO A 160 -2.87 -18.64 -12.20
C PRO A 160 -3.96 -18.07 -13.13
N ASP A 161 -4.13 -18.66 -14.31
CA ASP A 161 -5.24 -18.32 -15.23
C ASP A 161 -6.61 -18.83 -14.73
N ASP A 162 -6.61 -19.60 -13.63
CA ASP A 162 -7.80 -20.18 -13.03
C ASP A 162 -8.39 -19.20 -12.01
N GLU A 163 -9.54 -18.62 -12.34
CA GLU A 163 -10.26 -17.64 -11.52
C GLU A 163 -10.61 -18.20 -10.12
N ASP A 164 -10.65 -19.52 -9.94
CA ASP A 164 -10.93 -20.16 -8.64
C ASP A 164 -9.75 -20.05 -7.65
N CYS A 165 -8.58 -19.57 -8.09
CA CYS A 165 -7.39 -19.43 -7.23
C CYS A 165 -7.29 -18.06 -6.54
N GLY A 166 -7.96 -17.03 -7.06
CA GLY A 166 -7.98 -15.68 -6.53
C GLY A 166 -9.31 -15.35 -5.89
N GLU A 167 -9.33 -14.44 -4.92
CA GLU A 167 -10.58 -13.95 -4.34
C GLU A 167 -11.14 -12.81 -5.20
N PRO A 168 -12.33 -12.96 -5.80
CA PRO A 168 -12.89 -11.93 -6.65
C PRO A 168 -13.46 -10.76 -5.83
N PHE A 169 -13.24 -9.55 -6.32
CA PHE A 169 -13.76 -8.31 -5.76
C PHE A 169 -14.08 -7.30 -6.87
N ASP A 170 -14.94 -6.32 -6.57
CA ASP A 170 -15.15 -5.13 -7.39
C ASP A 170 -14.54 -3.92 -6.68
N THR A 171 -13.76 -3.11 -7.39
CA THR A 171 -13.20 -1.86 -6.83
C THR A 171 -13.83 -0.61 -7.41
N PHE A 172 -13.92 0.41 -6.56
CA PHE A 172 -14.32 1.78 -6.88
C PHE A 172 -13.23 2.70 -6.34
N GLU A 173 -12.82 3.66 -7.17
CA GLU A 173 -11.74 4.59 -6.84
C GLU A 173 -12.25 6.01 -7.00
N LEU A 174 -11.97 6.84 -6.00
CA LEU A 174 -12.22 8.27 -6.03
C LEU A 174 -10.95 9.01 -5.63
N GLU A 175 -10.74 10.18 -6.21
CA GLU A 175 -9.54 10.99 -6.00
C GLU A 175 -9.88 12.43 -5.64
N SER A 176 -8.99 13.09 -4.90
CA SER A 176 -9.03 14.53 -4.69
C SER A 176 -8.78 15.29 -6.00
N GLU A 177 -9.12 16.57 -6.03
CA GLU A 177 -8.93 17.42 -7.23
C GLU A 177 -7.47 17.48 -7.70
N ASP A 178 -6.52 17.35 -6.78
CA ASP A 178 -5.08 17.34 -7.07
C ASP A 178 -4.51 15.94 -7.34
N GLY A 179 -5.31 14.87 -7.24
CA GLY A 179 -4.89 13.48 -7.43
C GLY A 179 -3.99 12.92 -6.32
N LEU A 180 -3.72 13.69 -5.26
CA LEU A 180 -2.75 13.28 -4.23
C LEU A 180 -3.37 12.49 -3.07
N LYS A 181 -4.69 12.40 -3.00
CA LYS A 181 -5.40 11.62 -1.99
C LYS A 181 -6.51 10.82 -2.65
N GLY A 182 -6.68 9.59 -2.18
CA GLY A 182 -7.66 8.67 -2.73
C GLY A 182 -8.59 8.07 -1.68
N LEU A 183 -9.73 7.60 -2.16
CA LEU A 183 -10.66 6.71 -1.50
C LEU A 183 -10.78 5.45 -2.36
N GLY A 184 -10.27 4.34 -1.86
CA GLY A 184 -10.45 3.02 -2.48
C GLY A 184 -11.56 2.27 -1.76
N ILE A 185 -12.47 1.64 -2.52
CA ILE A 185 -13.54 0.82 -1.97
C ILE A 185 -13.52 -0.53 -2.65
N GLU A 186 -13.42 -1.60 -1.87
CA GLU A 186 -13.44 -2.97 -2.37
C GLU A 186 -14.69 -3.69 -1.87
N ILE A 187 -15.44 -4.29 -2.80
CA ILE A 187 -16.59 -5.14 -2.48
C ILE A 187 -16.22 -6.58 -2.76
N TRP A 188 -16.14 -7.37 -1.70
CA TRP A 188 -15.77 -8.77 -1.75
C TRP A 188 -16.96 -9.67 -2.08
N SER A 189 -16.68 -10.87 -2.60
CA SER A 189 -17.71 -11.86 -2.94
C SER A 189 -18.63 -12.27 -1.78
N THR A 190 -18.17 -12.10 -0.54
CA THR A 190 -18.93 -12.32 0.70
C THR A 190 -19.97 -11.23 0.98
N GLY A 191 -19.88 -10.10 0.26
CA GLY A 191 -20.64 -8.87 0.54
C GLY A 191 -19.97 -7.96 1.58
N GLU A 192 -18.76 -8.29 2.02
CA GLU A 192 -17.95 -7.38 2.84
C GLU A 192 -17.47 -6.20 2.00
N THR A 193 -17.43 -5.03 2.62
CA THR A 193 -16.96 -3.78 1.99
C THR A 193 -15.82 -3.22 2.79
N ASP A 194 -14.68 -3.07 2.13
CA ASP A 194 -13.50 -2.45 2.68
C ASP A 194 -13.32 -1.05 2.08
N VAL A 195 -12.91 -0.11 2.93
CA VAL A 195 -12.72 1.28 2.54
C VAL A 195 -11.33 1.73 2.99
N TYR A 196 -10.59 2.34 2.08
CA TYR A 196 -9.22 2.77 2.27
C TYR A 196 -9.07 4.26 1.99
N LEU A 197 -8.33 4.95 2.85
CA LEU A 197 -7.82 6.28 2.55
C LEU A 197 -6.38 6.16 2.07
N SER A 198 -6.04 6.82 0.98
CA SER A 198 -4.69 6.82 0.43
C SER A 198 -4.11 8.22 0.26
N ILE A 199 -2.78 8.32 0.29
CA ILE A 199 -2.04 9.50 -0.13
C ILE A 199 -0.89 9.11 -1.07
N CYS A 200 -0.79 9.82 -2.19
CA CYS A 200 0.30 9.67 -3.15
C CYS A 200 1.48 10.56 -2.74
N ARG A 201 2.66 9.96 -2.61
CA ARG A 201 3.88 10.61 -2.13
C ARG A 201 5.09 10.22 -2.98
N PRO A 202 6.11 11.09 -3.09
CA PRO A 202 7.36 10.70 -3.74
C PRO A 202 8.01 9.53 -3.01
N ILE A 203 8.56 8.56 -3.75
CA ILE A 203 9.20 7.38 -3.14
C ILE A 203 10.36 7.75 -2.20
N SER A 204 10.94 8.94 -2.36
CA SER A 204 11.98 9.49 -1.49
C SER A 204 11.55 9.73 -0.04
N ASP A 205 10.25 9.72 0.25
CA ASP A 205 9.70 9.71 1.62
C ASP A 205 9.99 8.37 2.31
N ILE A 206 10.34 7.29 1.59
CA ILE A 206 10.93 6.07 2.12
C ILE A 206 12.46 6.25 2.18
N ARG A 207 13.00 6.43 3.38
CA ARG A 207 14.40 6.85 3.59
C ARG A 207 15.39 5.72 3.70
N GLU A 208 15.01 4.66 4.40
CA GLU A 208 15.91 3.57 4.72
C GLU A 208 15.19 2.24 4.48
N LEU A 209 15.92 1.28 3.92
CA LEU A 209 15.45 -0.07 3.61
C LEU A 209 16.45 -1.05 4.21
N TRP A 210 15.96 -2.08 4.90
CA TRP A 210 16.81 -3.13 5.45
C TRP A 210 16.30 -4.51 5.06
N PRO A 211 17.19 -5.36 4.50
CA PRO A 211 16.87 -6.78 4.36
C PRO A 211 16.77 -7.41 5.76
N LYS A 212 15.89 -8.39 5.90
CA LYS A 212 15.98 -9.33 7.03
C LYS A 212 17.25 -10.19 6.99
#